data_AF-A0A947WHP0-F1
#
_entry.id   AF-A0A947WHP0-F1
#
_cell.length_a   1.000
_cell.length_b   1.000
_cell.length_c   1.000
_cell.angle_alpha   90.00
_cell.angle_beta   90.00
_cell.angle_gamma   90.00
#
_symmetry.space_group_name_H-M   'P 1'
#
loop_
_entity.id
_entity.type
_entity.pdbx_description
1 polymer ?
#
loop_
_entity_poly.entity_id
_entity_poly.type
_entity_poly.pdbx_seq_one_letter_code
_entity_poly.pdbx_strand_id
1 'polypeptide(L)' 'MQNTKPMSGSVKAGLANPASVYCLENGGELERKTNEKGEYAICNLPNGARCEEWSFFNGGCGK' A
#
# COMPACT_ATOMS: atom_id res chain seq x y z
N MET A 1 -5.82 24.19 12.30
CA MET A 1 -4.81 23.26 12.86
C MET A 1 -5.50 22.33 13.85
N GLN A 2 -6.09 21.23 13.39
CA GLN A 2 -6.45 20.00 14.14
C GLN A 2 -6.66 18.97 13.00
N ASN A 3 -5.75 18.04 12.77
CA ASN A 3 -5.54 16.80 13.50
C ASN A 3 -5.90 15.65 12.55
N THR A 4 -4.88 14.85 12.24
CA THR A 4 -4.98 13.39 12.10
C THR A 4 -6.35 12.87 11.72
N LYS A 5 -6.61 12.76 10.41
CA LYS A 5 -7.72 12.01 9.85
C LYS A 5 -7.69 10.61 10.49
N PRO A 6 -8.63 10.25 11.38
CA PRO A 6 -8.64 8.90 11.90
C PRO A 6 -9.08 8.02 10.72
N MET A 7 -8.17 7.20 10.20
CA MET A 7 -8.58 5.97 9.52
C MET A 7 -9.15 5.04 10.59
N SER A 8 -10.34 5.38 11.07
CA SER A 8 -11.25 4.44 11.69
C SER A 8 -11.79 3.57 10.56
N GLY A 9 -10.96 2.64 10.10
CA GLY A 9 -11.40 1.47 9.38
C GLY A 9 -11.28 0.34 10.38
N SER A 10 -12.39 -0.16 10.89
CA SER A 10 -12.43 -1.50 11.48
C SER A 10 -11.98 -2.49 10.41
N VAL A 11 -10.67 -2.70 10.28
CA VAL A 11 -10.14 -3.78 9.46
C VAL A 11 -10.53 -5.02 10.24
N LYS A 12 -11.63 -5.66 9.82
CA LYS A 12 -11.75 -7.12 9.96
C LYS A 12 -10.40 -7.64 9.50
N ALA A 13 -9.56 -8.06 10.44
CA ALA A 13 -8.24 -8.60 10.18
C ALA A 13 -8.42 -9.95 9.46
N GLY A 14 -8.86 -9.92 8.21
CA GLY A 14 -8.37 -10.89 7.24
C GLY A 14 -6.88 -10.69 7.14
N LEU A 15 -6.12 -11.79 6.99
CA LEU A 15 -4.65 -11.76 6.88
C LEU A 15 -4.20 -10.51 6.12
N ALA A 16 -3.35 -9.69 6.75
CA ALA A 16 -2.77 -8.53 6.10
C ALA A 16 -2.09 -8.99 4.81
N ASN A 17 -2.35 -8.32 3.69
CA ASN A 17 -1.71 -8.66 2.42
C ASN A 17 -0.18 -8.53 2.58
N PRO A 18 0.62 -9.59 2.36
CA PRO A 18 2.08 -9.51 2.53
C PRO A 18 2.72 -8.41 1.67
N ALA A 19 2.20 -8.14 0.48
CA ALA A 19 2.68 -7.04 -0.38
C ALA A 19 2.41 -5.65 0.24
N SER A 20 1.23 -5.51 0.85
CA SER A 20 0.87 -4.32 1.62
C SER A 20 1.79 -4.12 2.83
N VAL A 21 2.02 -5.17 3.62
CA VAL A 21 2.93 -5.11 4.78
C VAL A 21 4.34 -4.71 4.34
N TYR A 22 4.86 -5.35 3.28
CA TYR A 22 6.18 -5.04 2.75
C TYR A 22 6.33 -3.57 2.33
N CYS A 23 5.31 -2.98 1.69
CA CYS A 23 5.32 -1.55 1.38
C CYS A 23 5.51 -0.68 2.63
N LEU A 24 4.71 -0.95 3.67
CA LEU A 24 4.73 -0.17 4.91
C LEU A 24 6.05 -0.35 5.67
N GLU A 25 6.60 -1.57 5.70
CA GLU A 25 7.89 -1.86 6.34
C GLU A 25 9.07 -1.16 5.64
N ASN A 26 8.96 -0.90 4.34
CA ASN A 26 9.94 -0.11 3.59
C ASN A 26 9.71 1.40 3.69
N GLY A 27 8.82 1.85 4.59
CA GLY A 27 8.51 3.26 4.80
C GLY A 27 7.64 3.87 3.69
N GLY A 28 6.99 3.04 2.88
CA GLY A 28 6.03 3.47 1.87
C GLY A 28 4.61 3.63 2.40
N GLU A 29 3.76 4.28 1.60
CA GLU A 29 2.33 4.46 1.89
C GLU A 29 1.47 3.69 0.89
N LEU A 30 0.47 2.97 1.39
CA LEU A 30 -0.47 2.22 0.55
C LEU A 30 -1.63 3.08 0.06
N GLU A 31 -1.79 3.13 -1.26
CA GLU A 31 -2.93 3.71 -1.95
C GLU A 31 -3.76 2.59 -2.58
N ARG A 32 -4.89 2.25 -1.95
CA ARG A 32 -5.84 1.27 -2.50
C ARG A 32 -6.52 1.84 -3.75
N LYS A 33 -6.52 1.03 -4.80
CA LYS A 33 -7.19 1.30 -6.07
C LYS A 33 -8.07 0.14 -6.46
N THR A 34 -9.09 0.47 -7.24
CA THR A 34 -10.01 -0.52 -7.80
C THR A 34 -10.02 -0.29 -9.30
N ASN A 35 -9.89 -1.36 -10.07
CA ASN A 35 -10.08 -1.36 -11.51
C ASN A 35 -11.13 -2.42 -11.89
N GLU A 36 -11.37 -2.55 -13.18
CA GLU A 36 -12.31 -3.54 -13.74
C GLU A 36 -11.93 -5.00 -13.41
N LYS A 37 -10.66 -5.27 -13.06
CA LYS A 37 -10.16 -6.60 -12.68
C LYS A 37 -10.24 -6.88 -11.17
N GLY A 38 -10.44 -5.85 -10.34
CA GLY A 38 -10.53 -5.98 -8.89
C GLY A 38 -9.81 -4.87 -8.13
N GLU A 39 -9.59 -5.10 -6.83
CA GLU A 39 -8.86 -4.20 -5.94
C GLU A 39 -7.36 -4.53 -5.92
N TYR A 40 -6.53 -3.50 -5.98
CA TYR A 40 -5.07 -3.58 -5.88
C TYR A 40 -4.55 -2.35 -5.14
N ALA A 41 -3.42 -2.42 -4.44
CA ALA A 41 -2.79 -1.25 -3.85
C ALA A 41 -1.54 -0.82 -4.62
N ILE A 42 -1.31 0.49 -4.64
CA ILE A 42 -0.06 1.12 -5.06
C ILE A 42 0.73 1.49 -3.80
N CYS A 43 1.96 1.01 -3.73
CA CYS A 43 2.97 1.47 -2.78
C CYS A 43 3.62 2.77 -3.27
N ASN A 44 3.47 3.84 -2.48
CA ASN A 44 4.16 5.11 -2.67
C ASN A 44 5.40 5.12 -1.79
N LEU A 45 6.56 5.04 -2.40
CA LEU A 45 7.84 4.97 -1.70
C LEU A 45 8.36 6.38 -1.37
N PRO A 46 9.15 6.53 -0.30
CA PRO A 46 9.70 7.83 0.13
C PRO A 46 10.70 8.42 -0.87
N ASN A 47 11.26 7.60 -1.77
CA ASN A 47 12.08 8.05 -2.89
C ASN A 47 11.26 8.67 -4.04
N GLY A 48 9.92 8.74 -3.91
CA GLY A 48 9.00 9.24 -4.92
C GLY A 48 8.55 8.19 -5.94
N ALA A 49 9.06 6.95 -5.86
CA ALA A 49 8.61 5.87 -6.73
C ALA A 49 7.19 5.41 -6.34
N ARG A 50 6.40 5.08 -7.35
CA ARG A 50 5.05 4.53 -7.16
C ARG A 50 4.98 3.19 -7.86
N CYS A 51 4.77 2.16 -7.08
CA CYS A 51 4.81 0.78 -7.55
C CYS A 51 3.54 0.07 -7.14
N GLU A 52 2.99 -0.77 -8.00
CA GLU A 52 1.95 -1.70 -7.54
C GLU A 52 2.52 -2.62 -6.45
N GLU A 53 1.73 -2.91 -5.41
CA GLU A 53 2.21 -3.60 -4.21
C GLU A 53 2.87 -4.95 -4.53
N TRP A 54 2.30 -5.73 -5.46
CA TRP A 54 2.88 -7.02 -5.84
C TRP A 54 4.11 -6.85 -6.72
N SER A 55 4.13 -5.84 -7.59
CA SER A 55 5.31 -5.51 -8.38
C SER A 55 6.49 -5.10 -7.49
N PHE A 56 6.24 -4.33 -6.42
CA PHE A 56 7.26 -3.95 -5.44
C PHE A 56 7.72 -5.15 -4.60
N PHE A 57 6.77 -5.94 -4.09
CA PHE A 57 7.06 -7.15 -3.31
C PHE A 57 7.93 -8.17 -4.06
N ASN A 58 7.69 -8.35 -5.36
CA ASN A 58 8.49 -9.26 -6.21
C ASN A 58 9.79 -8.62 -6.73
N GLY A 59 10.12 -7.37 -6.36
CA GLY A 59 11.31 -6.66 -6.83
C GLY A 59 11.25 -6.24 -8.31
N GLY A 60 10.07 -6.27 -8.93
CA GLY A 60 9.83 -5.82 -10.30
C GLY A 60 9.68 -4.30 -10.45
N CYS A 61 9.60 -3.56 -9.34
CA CYS A 61 9.45 -2.11 -9.31
C CYS A 61 10.23 -1.49 -8.15
N GLY A 62 10.65 -0.22 -8.29
CA GLY A 62 11.35 0.52 -7.23
C GLY A 62 12.87 0.32 -7.20
N LYS A 63 13.46 -0.02 -8.34
CA LYS A 63 14.92 -0.07 -8.53
C LYS A 63 15.53 1.32 -8.63
#